data_AF-A0A7X5N5N2-F1
#
_entry.id   AF-A0A7X5N5N2-F1
#
_cell.length_a   1.000
_cell.length_b   1.000
_cell.length_c   1.000
_cell.angle_alpha   90.00
_cell.angle_beta   90.00
_cell.angle_gamma   90.00
#
_symmetry.space_group_name_H-M   'P 1'
#
loop_
_entity.id
_entity.type
_entity.pdbx_description
1 polymer ?
#
loop_
_entity_poly.entity_id
_entity_poly.type
_entity_poly.pdbx_seq_one_letter_code
_entity_poly.pdbx_strand_id
1 'polypeptide(L)'
;LHDRLAALGAQVLADGLGLLRAGIRPVAQPQPAEGVTYAHKLDKTQARLDWTQPAQELARRVRAFNPWPVAEAVLAGERVRLHGAVALEL
;
A
#
# COMPACT_ATOMS: atom_id res chain seq x y z
N LEU A 1 2.59 -5.60 5.11
CA LEU A 1 2.68 -4.15 5.46
C LEU A 1 1.64 -3.80 6.51
N HIS A 2 0.36 -4.10 6.27
CA HIS A 2 -0.75 -3.88 7.20
C HIS A 2 -0.41 -4.27 8.65
N ASP A 3 -0.08 -5.53 8.91
CA ASP A 3 0.10 -6.02 10.29
C ASP A 3 1.25 -5.34 11.03
N ARG A 4 2.35 -5.07 10.29
CA ARG A 4 3.50 -4.33 10.83
C ARG A 4 3.10 -2.91 11.25
N LEU A 5 2.33 -2.21 10.42
CA LEU A 5 1.87 -0.85 10.73
C LEU A 5 0.80 -0.84 11.82
N ALA A 6 -0.05 -1.86 11.89
CA ALA A 6 -1.05 -1.98 12.95
C ALA A 6 -0.39 -2.08 14.33
N ALA A 7 0.62 -2.94 14.48
CA ALA A 7 1.39 -3.05 15.72
C ALA A 7 2.12 -1.75 16.07
N LEU A 8 2.79 -1.13 15.10
CA LEU A 8 3.51 0.14 15.32
C LEU A 8 2.55 1.28 15.71
N GLY A 9 1.41 1.40 15.02
CA GLY A 9 0.42 2.42 15.31
C GLY A 9 -0.19 2.29 16.71
N ALA A 10 -0.46 1.05 17.16
CA ALA A 10 -0.94 0.80 18.51
C ALA A 10 0.06 1.27 19.57
N GLN A 11 1.35 0.96 19.38
CA GLN A 11 2.41 1.38 20.28
C GLN A 11 2.53 2.92 20.33
N VAL A 12 2.63 3.55 19.16
CA VAL A 12 2.75 5.02 19.05
C VAL A 12 1.58 5.74 19.72
N LEU A 13 0.36 5.23 19.54
CA LEU A 13 -0.82 5.82 20.15
C LEU A 13 -0.82 5.66 21.67
N ALA A 14 -0.47 4.47 22.18
CA ALA A 14 -0.40 4.21 23.62
C ALA A 14 0.62 5.12 24.31
N ASP A 15 1.81 5.25 23.74
CA ASP A 15 2.87 6.12 24.26
C ASP A 15 2.45 7.59 24.24
N GLY A 16 1.87 8.05 23.13
CA GLY A 16 1.38 9.42 22.98
C GLY A 16 0.31 9.76 24.01
N LEU A 17 -0.67 8.87 24.23
CA LEU A 17 -1.70 9.05 25.26
C LEU A 17 -1.11 9.07 26.68
N GLY A 18 -0.09 8.24 26.93
CA GLY A 18 0.65 8.24 28.20
C GLY A 18 1.32 9.59 28.48
N LEU A 19 2.02 10.14 27.48
CA LEU A 19 2.65 11.47 27.58
C LEU A 19 1.63 12.58 27.80
N LEU A 20 0.53 12.56 27.04
CA LEU A 20 -0.55 13.54 27.20
C LEU A 20 -1.15 13.53 28.61
N ARG A 21 -1.37 12.33 29.19
CA ARG A 21 -1.86 12.19 30.57
C ARG A 21 -0.87 12.75 31.59
N ALA A 22 0.43 12.67 31.32
CA ALA A 22 1.50 13.26 32.13
C ALA A 22 1.66 14.78 31.89
N GLY A 23 0.82 15.40 31.07
CA GLY A 23 0.89 16.83 30.74
C GLY A 23 1.94 17.18 29.67
N ILE A 24 2.62 16.18 29.09
CA ILE A 24 3.63 16.36 28.05
C ILE A 24 2.93 16.34 26.69
N ARG A 25 2.93 17.48 26.00
CA ARG A 25 2.30 17.62 24.69
C ARG A 25 3.35 17.63 23.59
N PRO A 26 3.22 16.80 22.54
CA PRO A 26 4.06 16.91 21.36
C PRO A 26 3.95 18.30 20.72
N VAL A 27 5.06 18.81 20.19
CA VAL A 27 5.05 20.05 19.41
C VAL A 27 4.39 19.76 18.06
N ALA A 28 3.33 20.49 17.75
CA ALA A 28 2.66 20.36 16.46
C ALA A 28 3.59 20.80 15.32
N GLN A 29 3.68 19.96 14.28
CA GLN A 29 4.44 20.26 13.06
C GLN A 29 3.45 20.47 11.91
N PRO A 30 3.42 21.67 11.28
CA PRO A 30 2.64 21.89 10.08
C PRO A 30 3.06 20.94 8.96
N GLN A 31 2.10 20.37 8.23
CA GLN A 31 2.39 19.56 7.06
C GLN A 31 2.90 20.46 5.91
N PRO A 32 3.98 20.08 5.21
CA PRO A 32 4.48 20.86 4.08
C PRO A 32 3.47 20.85 2.92
N ALA A 33 3.42 21.95 2.15
CA ALA A 33 2.60 22.02 0.93
C ALA A 33 3.23 21.21 -0.22
N GLU A 34 4.55 21.12 -0.25
CA GLU A 34 5.29 20.34 -1.24
C GLU A 34 5.24 18.84 -0.92
N GLY A 35 5.07 18.01 -1.95
CA GLY A 35 5.07 16.54 -1.82
C GLY A 35 3.76 15.93 -1.32
N VAL A 36 2.70 16.73 -1.15
CA VAL A 36 1.37 16.22 -0.81
C VAL A 36 0.83 15.35 -1.95
N THR A 37 0.36 14.14 -1.61
CA THR A 37 -0.26 13.22 -2.57
C THR A 37 -1.54 12.64 -1.98
N TYR A 38 -2.43 12.16 -2.86
CA TYR A 38 -3.66 11.50 -2.45
C TYR A 38 -3.61 10.01 -2.77
N ALA A 39 -3.76 9.17 -1.75
CA ALA A 39 -3.89 7.73 -1.91
C ALA A 39 -5.36 7.38 -2.24
N HIS A 40 -5.69 7.31 -3.52
CA HIS A 40 -7.04 6.95 -3.97
C HIS A 40 -7.41 5.53 -3.54
N LYS A 41 -8.71 5.31 -3.26
CA LYS A 41 -9.23 3.96 -3.02
C LYS A 41 -8.98 3.09 -4.26
N LEU A 42 -8.60 1.85 -4.01
CA LEU A 42 -8.49 0.85 -5.06
C LEU A 42 -9.89 0.49 -5.58
N ASP A 43 -9.99 0.27 -6.88
CA ASP A 43 -11.18 -0.20 -7.57
C ASP A 43 -10.92 -1.57 -8.23
N LYS A 44 -11.94 -2.41 -8.36
CA LYS A 44 -11.81 -3.73 -9.01
C LYS A 44 -11.36 -3.62 -10.47
N THR A 45 -11.77 -2.57 -11.18
CA THR A 45 -11.37 -2.32 -12.57
C THR A 45 -9.85 -2.13 -12.72
N GLN A 46 -9.17 -1.70 -11.66
CA GLN A 46 -7.72 -1.52 -11.63
C GLN A 46 -6.96 -2.84 -11.44
N ALA A 47 -7.65 -3.94 -11.12
CA ALA A 47 -7.02 -5.24 -10.89
C ALA A 47 -6.32 -5.78 -12.14
N ARG A 48 -6.86 -5.49 -13.33
CA ARG A 48 -6.30 -6.00 -14.58
C ARG A 48 -4.93 -5.38 -14.84
N LEU A 49 -3.91 -6.23 -14.98
CA LEU A 49 -2.58 -5.77 -15.33
C LEU A 49 -2.54 -5.25 -16.77
N ASP A 50 -1.89 -4.11 -16.93
CA ASP A 50 -1.59 -3.49 -18.21
C ASP A 50 -0.16 -3.85 -18.62
N TRP A 51 -0.04 -4.81 -19.55
CA TRP A 51 1.24 -5.36 -19.99
C TRP A 51 2.14 -4.37 -20.74
N THR A 52 1.66 -3.16 -21.03
CA THR A 52 2.50 -2.09 -21.59
C THR A 52 3.42 -1.45 -20.55
N GLN A 53 3.18 -1.72 -19.26
CA GLN A 53 3.98 -1.15 -18.17
C GLN A 53 5.25 -1.96 -17.88
N PRO A 54 6.29 -1.32 -17.30
CA PRO A 54 7.51 -2.01 -16.91
C PRO A 54 7.24 -3.17 -15.95
N ALA A 55 7.97 -4.28 -16.10
CA ALA A 55 7.83 -5.47 -15.24
C ALA A 55 7.93 -5.14 -13.74
N GLN A 56 8.78 -4.19 -13.37
CA GLN A 56 8.93 -3.72 -11.99
C GLN A 56 7.64 -3.08 -11.45
N GLU A 57 6.93 -2.31 -12.26
CA GLU A 57 5.65 -1.71 -11.89
C GLU A 57 4.57 -2.78 -11.73
N LEU A 58 4.50 -3.73 -12.66
CA LEU A 58 3.57 -4.86 -12.57
C LEU A 58 3.80 -5.70 -11.31
N ALA A 59 5.05 -6.01 -10.97
CA ALA A 59 5.38 -6.73 -9.73
C ALA A 59 5.01 -5.94 -8.46
N ARG A 60 5.12 -4.60 -8.48
CA ARG A 60 4.64 -3.74 -7.39
C ARG A 60 3.11 -3.79 -7.28
N ARG A 61 2.38 -3.70 -8.40
CA ARG A 61 0.91 -3.80 -8.44
C ARG A 61 0.40 -5.13 -7.88
N VAL A 62 1.02 -6.25 -8.27
CA VAL A 62 0.67 -7.59 -7.75
C VAL A 62 0.76 -7.63 -6.22
N ARG A 63 1.81 -7.05 -5.64
CA ARG A 63 1.98 -6.97 -4.18
C ARG A 63 1.02 -5.97 -3.52
N ALA A 64 0.81 -4.81 -4.13
CA ALA A 64 -0.04 -3.74 -3.59
C ALA A 64 -1.52 -4.14 -3.55
N PHE A 65 -1.98 -4.93 -4.52
CA PHE A 65 -3.37 -5.40 -4.60
C PHE A 65 -3.62 -6.69 -3.82
N ASN A 66 -2.64 -7.22 -3.09
CA ASN A 66 -2.83 -8.38 -2.21
C ASN A 66 -3.15 -7.88 -0.78
N PRO A 67 -4.30 -8.26 -0.18
CA PRO A 67 -5.22 -9.34 -0.57
C PRO A 67 -6.44 -8.92 -1.39
N TRP A 68 -6.59 -7.62 -1.67
CA TRP A 68 -7.70 -7.09 -2.46
C TRP A 68 -7.25 -5.90 -3.33
N PRO A 69 -7.70 -5.79 -4.60
CA PRO A 69 -8.61 -6.71 -5.33
C PRO A 69 -7.95 -8.00 -5.84
N VAL A 70 -6.64 -8.14 -5.69
CA VAL A 70 -5.71 -9.08 -6.35
C VAL A 70 -5.61 -8.78 -7.83
N ALA A 71 -4.37 -8.66 -8.31
CA ALA A 71 -4.10 -8.44 -9.72
C ALA A 71 -4.64 -9.59 -10.59
N GLU A 72 -5.13 -9.28 -11.78
CA GLU A 72 -5.67 -10.25 -12.73
C GLU A 72 -5.07 -10.09 -14.13
N ALA A 73 -5.06 -11.18 -14.88
CA ALA A 73 -4.64 -11.22 -16.27
C ALA A 73 -5.44 -12.27 -17.05
N VAL A 74 -5.32 -12.24 -18.38
CA VAL A 74 -5.85 -13.29 -19.26
C VAL A 74 -4.68 -14.13 -19.76
N LEU A 75 -4.68 -15.43 -19.46
CA LEU A 75 -3.69 -16.40 -19.92
C LEU A 75 -4.40 -17.52 -20.66
N ALA A 76 -4.02 -17.78 -21.91
CA ALA A 76 -4.65 -18.80 -22.76
C ALA A 76 -6.20 -18.68 -22.85
N GLY A 77 -6.72 -17.45 -22.85
CA GLY A 77 -8.16 -17.16 -22.88
C GLY A 77 -8.84 -17.17 -21.52
N GLU A 78 -8.15 -17.62 -20.46
CA GLU A 78 -8.71 -17.74 -19.12
C GLU A 78 -8.29 -16.59 -18.22
N ARG A 79 -9.21 -16.13 -17.36
CA ARG A 79 -8.91 -15.12 -16.36
C ARG A 79 -8.23 -15.76 -15.15
N VAL A 80 -7.03 -15.29 -14.84
CA VAL A 80 -6.24 -15.76 -13.69
C VAL A 80 -6.01 -14.64 -12.68
N ARG A 81 -5.88 -15.02 -11.40
CA ARG A 81 -5.48 -14.12 -10.31
C ARG A 81 -4.00 -14.33 -9.98
N LEU A 82 -3.27 -13.23 -9.84
CA LEU A 82 -1.84 -13.21 -9.60
C LEU A 82 -1.57 -12.85 -8.14
N HIS A 83 -1.05 -13.80 -7.37
CA HIS A 83 -0.77 -13.60 -5.94
C HIS A 83 0.69 -13.21 -5.65
N GLY A 84 1.59 -13.46 -6.60
CA GLY A 84 3.01 -13.14 -6.49
C GLY A 84 3.64 -12.97 -7.88
N ALA A 85 4.66 -12.12 -7.95
CA ALA A 85 5.41 -11.85 -9.16
C ALA A 85 6.82 -11.38 -8.82
N VAL A 86 7.78 -11.71 -9.67
CA VAL A 86 9.15 -11.22 -9.64
C VAL A 86 9.45 -10.61 -11.00
N ALA A 87 9.92 -9.36 -11.01
CA ALA A 87 10.37 -8.71 -12.24
C ALA A 87 11.78 -9.20 -12.58
N LEU A 88 11.98 -9.62 -13.83
CA LEU A 88 13.30 -9.94 -14.36
C LEU A 88 13.83 -8.71 -15.12
N GLU A 89 15.11 -8.41 -14.97
CA GLU A 89 15.79 -7.44 -15.83
C GLU A 89 16.20 -8.18 -17.11
N LEU A 90 15.69 -7.71 -18.25
CA LEU A 90 16.01 -8.20 -19.59
C LEU A 90 16.91 -7.19 -20.29
#